data_AF-A0A0Q8DP93-F1
#
_entry.id   AF-A0A0Q8DP93-F1
#
_cell.length_a   1.000
_cell.length_b   1.000
_cell.length_c   1.000
_cell.angle_alpha   90.00
_cell.angle_beta   90.00
_cell.angle_gamma   90.00
#
_symmetry.space_group_name_H-M   'P 1'
#
loop_
_entity.id
_entity.type
_entity.pdbx_description
1 polymer ?
#
loop_
_entity_poly.entity_id
_entity_poly.type
_entity_poly.pdbx_seq_one_letter_code
_entity_poly.pdbx_strand_id
1 'polypeptide(L)'
;MVRRNRVFSRLLTCMVYLSLLLLAYSVWRTNAPDTLTDSWPWKLELLDGQSATTAVVGSMGAALARGQYARAVRPALGYYGRATAGIAPDDRLVWACHVVNAAQDVAVVDGIAYRVVLTGDADPTDDETGWVDRQRAKRAIEERGPVDRSDFSLHFISADKPLPAQGLMLIGWFTEEAMAEVRDVHVRLRVTDRVGDTHERIIDVLKGADRSLRRVDPPLF
;
A
#
# COMPACT_ATOMS: atom_id res chain seq x y z
N MET A 1 -2.07 6.64 2.88
CA MET A 1 -1.27 7.60 2.07
C MET A 1 -0.69 6.88 0.85
N VAL A 2 -0.58 7.53 -0.32
CA VAL A 2 0.04 6.94 -1.52
C VAL A 2 1.32 7.71 -1.85
N ARG A 3 2.44 7.02 -1.95
CA ARG A 3 3.74 7.57 -2.34
C ARG A 3 4.17 6.94 -3.65
N ARG A 4 4.02 7.71 -4.74
CA ARG A 4 4.44 7.28 -6.08
C ARG A 4 5.96 7.13 -6.17
N ASN A 5 6.41 6.18 -6.99
CA ASN A 5 7.82 6.05 -7.33
C ASN A 5 8.29 7.30 -8.09
N ARG A 6 9.06 8.13 -7.39
CA ARG A 6 9.50 9.43 -7.90
C ARG A 6 10.44 9.30 -9.09
N VAL A 7 11.26 8.26 -9.16
CA VAL A 7 12.28 8.12 -10.22
C VAL A 7 11.60 7.88 -11.56
N PHE A 8 10.75 6.86 -11.62
CA PHE A 8 10.10 6.48 -12.88
C PHE A 8 9.07 7.52 -13.34
N SER A 9 8.29 8.08 -12.41
CA SER A 9 7.35 9.14 -12.75
C SER A 9 8.06 10.40 -13.24
N ARG A 10 9.16 10.82 -12.59
CA ARG A 10 9.93 12.01 -13.03
C ARG A 10 10.59 11.76 -14.37
N LEU A 11 11.15 10.58 -14.62
CA LEU A 11 11.78 10.25 -15.89
C LEU A 11 10.80 10.39 -17.06
N LEU A 12 9.62 9.77 -16.95
CA LEU A 12 8.60 9.87 -17.99
C LEU A 12 8.12 11.31 -18.18
N THR A 13 7.86 12.03 -17.09
CA THR A 13 7.48 13.45 -17.15
C THR A 13 8.57 14.29 -17.83
N CYS A 14 9.84 14.06 -17.50
CA CYS A 14 10.98 14.74 -18.16
C CYS A 14 11.06 14.41 -19.64
N MET A 15 10.85 13.15 -20.04
CA MET A 15 10.85 12.77 -21.46
C MET A 15 9.71 13.43 -22.23
N VAL A 16 8.53 13.58 -21.62
CA VAL A 16 7.41 14.31 -22.23
C VAL A 16 7.75 15.79 -22.40
N TYR A 17 8.30 16.44 -21.37
CA TYR A 17 8.68 17.85 -21.47
C TYR A 17 9.80 18.09 -22.49
N LEU A 18 10.84 17.26 -22.47
CA LEU A 18 11.91 17.29 -23.47
C LEU A 18 11.35 17.03 -24.87
N SER A 19 10.41 16.08 -24.96
CA SER A 19 9.48 15.80 -26.05
C SER A 19 8.98 17.07 -26.75
N LEU A 20 8.20 17.80 -25.97
CA LEU A 20 7.47 18.99 -26.37
C LEU A 20 8.41 20.16 -26.66
N LEU A 21 9.49 20.31 -25.91
CA LEU A 21 10.51 21.34 -26.16
C LEU A 21 11.18 21.14 -27.52
N LEU A 22 11.54 19.89 -27.86
CA LEU A 22 12.15 19.56 -29.15
C LEU A 22 11.16 19.77 -30.30
N LEU A 23 9.88 19.44 -30.09
CA LEU A 23 8.84 19.72 -31.08
C LEU A 23 8.63 21.24 -31.26
N ALA A 24 8.51 22.00 -30.17
CA ALA A 24 8.36 23.46 -30.23
C ALA A 24 9.56 24.12 -30.93
N TYR A 25 10.77 23.63 -30.66
CA TYR A 25 11.99 24.04 -31.35
C TYR A 25 11.93 23.75 -32.86
N SER A 26 11.53 22.53 -33.24
CA SER A 26 11.42 22.11 -34.64
C SER A 26 10.38 22.93 -35.40
N VAL A 27 9.21 23.18 -34.79
CA VAL A 27 8.15 24.02 -35.36
C VAL A 27 8.61 25.47 -35.46
N TRP A 28 9.23 26.04 -34.42
CA TRP A 28 9.73 27.40 -34.48
C TRP A 28 10.78 27.56 -35.58
N ARG A 29 11.75 26.64 -35.67
CA ARG A 29 12.82 26.68 -36.67
C ARG A 29 12.29 26.60 -38.09
N THR A 30 11.34 25.71 -38.36
CA THR A 30 10.72 25.58 -39.70
C THR A 30 9.91 26.81 -40.11
N ASN A 31 9.54 27.67 -39.16
CA ASN A 31 8.81 28.91 -39.41
C ASN A 31 9.70 30.17 -39.25
N ALA A 32 10.97 30.01 -38.90
CA ALA A 32 11.88 31.13 -38.68
C ALA A 32 12.50 31.60 -40.01
N PRO A 33 12.74 32.91 -40.19
CA PRO A 33 13.48 33.44 -41.32
C PRO A 33 14.91 32.87 -41.40
N ASP A 34 15.39 32.58 -42.61
CA ASP A 34 16.70 31.96 -42.87
C ASP A 34 17.88 32.75 -42.23
N THR A 35 17.74 34.06 -42.14
CA THR A 35 18.73 34.97 -41.54
C THR A 35 19.00 34.70 -40.05
N LEU A 36 18.06 34.08 -39.34
CA LEU A 36 18.20 33.75 -37.92
C LEU A 36 18.72 32.32 -37.71
N THR A 37 18.39 31.39 -38.60
CA THR A 37 18.78 29.97 -38.51
C THR A 37 20.23 29.71 -38.93
N ASP A 38 20.87 30.62 -39.67
CA ASP A 38 22.28 30.50 -40.05
C ASP A 38 23.27 30.77 -38.90
N SER A 39 22.79 31.38 -37.82
CA SER A 39 23.60 31.70 -36.64
C SER A 39 23.54 30.58 -35.58
N TRP A 40 24.65 30.35 -34.89
CA TRP A 40 24.66 29.49 -33.70
C TRP A 40 23.87 30.17 -32.57
N PRO A 41 23.02 29.47 -31.80
CA PRO A 41 22.83 28.02 -31.72
C PRO A 41 21.73 27.44 -32.64
N TRP A 42 21.02 28.28 -33.40
CA TRP A 42 19.83 27.90 -34.18
C TRP A 42 20.10 27.08 -35.43
N LYS A 43 21.37 26.98 -35.83
CA LYS A 43 21.83 26.11 -36.92
C LYS A 43 21.68 24.61 -36.64
N LEU A 44 21.66 24.18 -35.38
CA LEU A 44 21.67 22.76 -34.97
C LEU A 44 20.31 22.08 -35.17
N GLU A 45 20.18 21.21 -36.17
CA GLU A 45 18.94 20.44 -36.37
C GLU A 45 18.96 19.22 -35.44
N LEU A 46 18.36 19.37 -34.25
CA LEU A 46 18.36 18.32 -33.23
C LEU A 46 17.46 17.14 -33.61
N LEU A 47 16.26 17.42 -34.12
CA LEU A 47 15.28 16.46 -34.63
C LEU A 47 14.45 17.09 -35.74
N ASP A 48 14.16 16.31 -36.78
CA ASP A 48 13.18 16.68 -37.80
C ASP A 48 11.75 16.62 -37.23
N GLY A 49 10.82 17.33 -37.88
CA GLY A 49 9.44 17.45 -37.37
C GLY A 49 8.75 16.10 -37.20
N GLN A 50 9.05 15.12 -38.06
CA GLN A 50 8.48 13.77 -37.97
C GLN A 50 9.01 13.03 -36.73
N SER A 51 10.31 13.05 -36.47
CA SER A 51 10.87 12.39 -35.29
C SER A 51 10.49 13.10 -33.99
N ALA A 52 10.43 14.43 -33.98
CA ALA A 52 9.97 15.18 -32.81
C ALA A 52 8.51 14.88 -32.46
N THR A 53 7.64 14.78 -33.48
CA THR A 53 6.24 14.38 -33.30
C THR A 53 6.14 12.96 -32.76
N THR A 54 6.93 12.03 -33.31
CA THR A 54 6.97 10.63 -32.86
C THR A 54 7.44 10.53 -31.41
N ALA A 55 8.44 11.32 -31.00
CA ALA A 55 8.93 11.36 -29.63
C ALA A 55 7.87 11.87 -28.65
N VAL A 56 7.12 12.92 -29.01
CA VAL A 56 6.00 13.43 -28.21
C VAL A 56 4.90 12.39 -28.07
N VAL A 57 4.44 11.82 -29.18
CA VAL A 57 3.37 10.80 -29.16
C VAL A 57 3.80 9.58 -28.35
N GLY A 58 5.03 9.09 -28.54
CA GLY A 58 5.57 7.95 -27.81
C GLY A 58 5.70 8.20 -26.31
N SER A 59 6.30 9.32 -25.91
CA SER A 59 6.49 9.66 -24.50
C SER A 59 5.17 9.94 -23.78
N MET A 60 4.24 10.64 -24.43
CA MET A 60 2.90 10.90 -23.89
C MET A 60 2.08 9.62 -23.79
N GLY A 61 2.11 8.77 -24.83
CA GLY A 61 1.47 7.46 -24.83
C GLY A 61 1.98 6.56 -23.71
N ALA A 62 3.30 6.50 -23.51
CA ALA A 62 3.92 5.76 -22.41
C ALA A 62 3.49 6.30 -21.03
N ALA A 63 3.44 7.62 -20.86
CA ALA A 63 3.00 8.24 -19.61
C ALA A 63 1.53 7.91 -19.29
N LEU A 64 0.65 7.97 -20.29
CA LEU A 64 -0.76 7.62 -20.15
C LEU A 64 -0.94 6.13 -19.85
N ALA A 65 -0.24 5.26 -20.58
CA ALA A 65 -0.29 3.82 -20.36
C ALA A 65 0.15 3.44 -18.94
N ARG A 66 1.24 4.05 -18.42
CA ARG A 66 1.63 3.87 -17.02
C ARG A 66 0.53 4.33 -16.07
N GLY A 67 -0.07 5.50 -16.31
CA GLY A 67 -1.13 6.03 -15.45
C GLY A 67 -2.32 5.07 -15.35
N GLN A 68 -2.75 4.50 -16.48
CA GLN A 68 -3.82 3.50 -16.51
C GLN A 68 -3.40 2.20 -15.81
N TYR A 69 -2.18 1.73 -16.06
CA TYR A 69 -1.67 0.52 -15.45
C TYR A 69 -1.54 0.65 -13.92
N ALA A 70 -0.96 1.76 -13.42
CA ALA A 70 -0.85 2.06 -12.00
C ALA A 70 -2.21 2.12 -11.30
N ARG A 71 -3.25 2.61 -11.99
CA ARG A 71 -4.62 2.60 -11.47
C ARG A 71 -5.19 1.18 -11.40
N ALA A 72 -4.92 0.35 -12.41
CA ALA A 72 -5.40 -1.03 -12.48
C ALA A 72 -4.75 -1.93 -11.42
N VAL A 73 -3.45 -1.76 -11.15
CA VAL A 73 -2.73 -2.56 -10.16
C VAL A 73 -2.78 -1.99 -8.74
N ARG A 74 -3.52 -0.90 -8.52
CA ARG A 74 -3.58 -0.23 -7.22
C ARG A 74 -4.12 -1.19 -6.16
N PRO A 75 -3.39 -1.44 -5.06
CA PRO A 75 -3.83 -2.36 -4.03
C PRO A 75 -5.09 -1.83 -3.34
N ALA A 76 -6.06 -2.72 -3.17
CA ALA A 76 -7.30 -2.44 -2.45
C ALA A 76 -7.23 -3.14 -1.09
N LEU A 77 -6.40 -2.57 -0.21
CA LEU A 77 -6.17 -3.11 1.13
C LEU A 77 -7.43 -2.97 1.98
N GLY A 78 -7.90 -4.04 2.60
CA GLY A 78 -9.05 -4.05 3.48
C GLY A 78 -8.80 -4.94 4.69
N TYR A 79 -9.87 -5.14 5.45
CA TYR A 79 -9.88 -5.99 6.63
C TYR A 79 -11.02 -6.99 6.54
N TYR A 80 -10.78 -8.16 7.10
CA TYR A 80 -11.78 -9.17 7.31
C TYR A 80 -11.54 -9.85 8.66
N GLY A 81 -12.54 -9.82 9.53
CA GLY A 81 -12.54 -10.51 10.82
C GLY A 81 -13.64 -11.57 10.84
N ARG A 82 -13.39 -12.69 11.53
CA ARG A 82 -14.38 -13.75 11.72
C ARG A 82 -14.15 -14.52 13.02
N ALA A 83 -15.23 -15.03 13.59
CA ALA A 83 -15.15 -16.07 14.61
C ALA A 83 -14.75 -17.41 13.98
N THR A 84 -13.74 -18.07 14.55
CA THR A 84 -13.27 -19.38 14.08
C THR A 84 -12.80 -20.25 15.23
N ALA A 85 -12.90 -21.56 15.08
CA ALA A 85 -12.28 -22.57 15.94
C ALA A 85 -10.99 -23.11 15.29
N GLY A 86 -10.25 -23.96 16.00
CA GLY A 86 -9.12 -24.74 15.49
C GLY A 86 -7.79 -23.99 15.31
N ILE A 87 -7.72 -22.69 15.62
CA ILE A 87 -6.48 -21.89 15.51
C ILE A 87 -5.82 -21.66 16.87
N ALA A 88 -6.62 -21.45 17.92
CA ALA A 88 -6.11 -21.37 19.29
C ALA A 88 -5.95 -22.76 19.91
N PRO A 89 -5.15 -22.90 20.98
CA PRO A 89 -5.11 -24.10 21.80
C PRO A 89 -6.50 -24.49 22.30
N ASP A 90 -6.69 -25.78 22.57
CA ASP A 90 -7.91 -26.36 23.13
C ASP A 90 -9.19 -26.07 22.33
N ASP A 91 -9.04 -25.82 21.02
CA ASP A 91 -10.13 -25.51 20.08
C ASP A 91 -10.99 -24.31 20.50
N ARG A 92 -10.41 -23.38 21.27
CA ARG A 92 -11.08 -22.17 21.72
C ARG A 92 -11.52 -21.32 20.53
N LEU A 93 -12.69 -20.71 20.66
CA LEU A 93 -13.19 -19.75 19.69
C LEU A 93 -12.34 -18.47 19.74
N VAL A 94 -11.94 -18.01 18.55
CA VAL A 94 -11.16 -16.79 18.38
C VAL A 94 -11.73 -15.90 17.31
N TRP A 95 -11.54 -14.60 17.48
CA TRP A 95 -11.70 -13.63 16.42
C TRP A 95 -10.42 -13.58 15.59
N ALA A 96 -10.44 -14.18 14.39
CA ALA A 96 -9.31 -14.22 13.48
C ALA A 96 -9.30 -13.00 12.55
N CYS A 97 -8.20 -12.26 12.60
CA CYS A 97 -8.01 -10.98 11.93
C CYS A 97 -7.19 -11.14 10.66
N HIS A 98 -7.78 -10.84 9.51
CA HIS A 98 -7.12 -10.90 8.22
C HIS A 98 -7.04 -9.51 7.58
N VAL A 99 -5.93 -9.27 6.88
CA VAL A 99 -5.86 -8.23 5.86
C VAL A 99 -6.20 -8.85 4.52
N VAL A 100 -7.01 -8.15 3.73
CA VAL A 100 -7.34 -8.53 2.35
C VAL A 100 -6.69 -7.56 1.38
N ASN A 101 -6.19 -8.07 0.25
CA ASN A 101 -5.95 -7.25 -0.93
C ASN A 101 -7.01 -7.59 -1.98
N ALA A 102 -8.03 -6.75 -2.09
CA ALA A 102 -9.11 -6.96 -3.05
C ALA A 102 -8.73 -6.52 -4.49
N ALA A 103 -7.48 -6.13 -4.74
CA ALA A 103 -7.02 -5.82 -6.08
C ALA A 103 -6.75 -7.09 -6.90
N GLN A 104 -6.62 -6.87 -8.21
CA GLN A 104 -6.34 -7.92 -9.19
C GLN A 104 -4.85 -8.32 -9.26
N ASP A 105 -3.96 -7.55 -8.61
CA ASP A 105 -2.52 -7.78 -8.64
C ASP A 105 -1.95 -7.93 -7.22
N VAL A 106 -0.77 -8.53 -7.15
CA VAL A 106 -0.02 -8.73 -5.91
C VAL A 106 0.55 -7.40 -5.42
N ALA A 107 0.55 -7.22 -4.11
CA ALA A 107 1.31 -6.16 -3.46
C ALA A 107 2.36 -6.79 -2.54
N VAL A 108 3.51 -6.17 -2.39
CA VAL A 108 4.59 -6.68 -1.53
C VAL A 108 4.61 -5.86 -0.25
N VAL A 109 4.66 -6.51 0.91
CA VAL A 109 4.71 -5.80 2.19
C VAL A 109 6.07 -5.13 2.37
N ASP A 110 6.10 -3.81 2.48
CA ASP A 110 7.32 -3.05 2.82
C ASP A 110 7.55 -3.03 4.33
N GLY A 111 6.46 -2.95 5.09
CA GLY A 111 6.51 -2.84 6.54
C GLY A 111 5.14 -2.89 7.19
N ILE A 112 5.14 -3.30 8.45
CA ILE A 112 3.97 -3.37 9.30
C ILE A 112 4.30 -2.78 10.67
N ALA A 113 3.42 -1.93 11.17
CA ALA A 113 3.49 -1.40 12.53
C ALA A 113 2.13 -1.60 13.21
N TYR A 114 2.17 -1.70 14.52
CA TYR A 114 1.01 -2.00 15.35
C TYR A 114 0.80 -0.86 16.35
N ARG A 115 -0.46 -0.63 16.68
CA ARG A 115 -0.86 0.18 17.81
C ARG A 115 -1.97 -0.56 18.51
N VAL A 116 -1.77 -0.85 19.79
CA VAL A 116 -2.75 -1.53 20.63
C VAL A 116 -3.35 -0.48 21.55
N VAL A 117 -4.68 -0.47 21.65
CA VAL A 117 -5.42 0.34 22.62
C VAL A 117 -6.05 -0.62 23.60
N LEU A 118 -5.70 -0.50 24.87
CA LEU A 118 -6.18 -1.40 25.91
C LEU A 118 -7.49 -0.85 26.50
N THR A 119 -8.27 -1.73 27.11
CA THR A 119 -9.49 -1.34 27.80
C THR A 119 -9.16 -0.39 28.95
N GLY A 120 -9.83 0.77 28.98
CA GLY A 120 -9.59 1.83 29.95
C GLY A 120 -8.53 2.85 29.54
N ASP A 121 -7.80 2.64 28.44
CA ASP A 121 -6.89 3.65 27.90
C ASP A 121 -7.68 4.80 27.26
N ALA A 122 -7.08 5.99 27.25
CA ALA A 122 -7.60 7.12 26.50
C ALA A 122 -7.57 6.84 24.99
N ASP A 123 -8.44 7.51 24.24
CA ASP A 123 -8.44 7.36 22.79
C ASP A 123 -7.08 7.74 22.21
N PRO A 124 -6.57 6.93 21.27
CA PRO A 124 -5.27 7.19 20.69
C PRO A 124 -5.29 8.53 19.95
N THR A 125 -4.33 9.39 20.27
CA THR A 125 -4.08 10.58 19.44
C THR A 125 -3.52 10.13 18.08
N ASP A 126 -3.76 10.93 17.04
CA ASP A 126 -3.23 10.69 15.68
C ASP A 126 -1.70 10.85 15.59
N ASP A 127 -0.99 10.93 16.72
CA ASP A 127 0.45 11.14 16.80
C ASP A 127 1.24 9.92 16.32
N GLU A 128 2.38 10.14 15.68
CA GLU A 128 3.26 9.07 15.18
C GLU A 128 3.87 8.20 16.29
N THR A 129 3.95 8.70 17.52
CA THR A 129 4.63 8.09 18.67
C THR A 129 4.02 6.77 19.14
N GLY A 130 2.76 6.47 18.80
CA GLY A 130 2.07 5.24 19.25
C GLY A 130 2.27 4.00 18.37
N TRP A 131 3.08 4.07 17.31
CA TRP A 131 3.31 2.93 16.42
C TRP A 131 4.53 2.13 16.84
N VAL A 132 4.34 0.84 17.09
CA VAL A 132 5.37 -0.08 17.57
C VAL A 132 5.52 -1.31 16.68
N ASP A 133 6.62 -2.02 16.82
CA ASP A 133 6.79 -3.32 16.18
C ASP A 133 5.91 -4.40 16.85
N ARG A 134 5.83 -5.57 16.20
CA ARG A 134 5.04 -6.70 16.68
C ARG A 134 5.41 -7.14 18.10
N GLN A 135 6.70 -7.17 18.44
CA GLN A 135 7.14 -7.69 19.75
C GLN A 135 6.72 -6.74 20.87
N ARG A 136 6.84 -5.43 20.65
CA ARG A 136 6.36 -4.41 21.58
C ARG A 136 4.84 -4.44 21.72
N ALA A 137 4.11 -4.62 20.61
CA ALA A 137 2.66 -4.78 20.66
C ALA A 137 2.22 -6.02 21.45
N LYS A 138 2.90 -7.16 21.28
CA LYS A 138 2.64 -8.37 22.07
C LYS A 138 2.86 -8.11 23.56
N ARG A 139 4.00 -7.52 23.93
CA ARG A 139 4.30 -7.19 25.33
C ARG A 139 3.27 -6.27 25.96
N ALA A 140 2.82 -5.25 25.23
CA ALA A 140 1.78 -4.34 25.73
C ALA A 140 0.45 -5.06 26.03
N ILE A 141 0.11 -6.10 25.26
CA ILE A 141 -1.05 -6.95 25.54
C ILE A 141 -0.76 -7.85 26.74
N GLU A 142 0.41 -8.51 26.78
CA GLU A 142 0.80 -9.42 27.88
C GLU A 142 0.88 -8.74 29.24
N GLU A 143 1.25 -7.46 29.30
CA GLU A 143 1.29 -6.66 30.52
C GLU A 143 -0.10 -6.47 31.17
N ARG A 144 -1.20 -6.72 30.44
CA ARG A 144 -2.56 -6.71 30.97
C ARG A 144 -3.09 -8.09 31.35
N GLY A 145 -2.32 -9.16 31.12
CA GLY A 145 -2.71 -10.52 31.51
C GLY A 145 -2.83 -11.54 30.36
N PRO A 146 -3.36 -11.21 29.16
CA PRO A 146 -3.48 -12.18 28.08
C PRO A 146 -2.13 -12.78 27.66
N VAL A 147 -2.08 -14.09 27.39
CA VAL A 147 -0.84 -14.81 27.10
C VAL A 147 -0.69 -15.09 25.59
N ASP A 148 0.46 -14.75 24.99
CA ASP A 148 0.72 -15.04 23.57
C ASP A 148 0.64 -16.54 23.29
N ARG A 149 0.01 -16.88 22.16
CA ARG A 149 -0.33 -18.23 21.69
C ARG A 149 -1.33 -19.01 22.56
N SER A 150 -1.87 -18.42 23.63
CA SER A 150 -2.99 -18.98 24.39
C SER A 150 -4.26 -18.15 24.18
N ASP A 151 -4.18 -16.85 24.49
CA ASP A 151 -5.33 -15.94 24.48
C ASP A 151 -5.31 -15.04 23.25
N PHE A 152 -4.14 -14.79 22.68
CA PHE A 152 -4.02 -14.08 21.43
C PHE A 152 -2.77 -14.52 20.69
N SER A 153 -2.68 -14.22 19.40
CA SER A 153 -1.39 -14.24 18.73
C SER A 153 -1.32 -13.23 17.60
N LEU A 154 -0.20 -12.52 17.51
CA LEU A 154 0.15 -11.69 16.36
C LEU A 154 1.17 -12.43 15.48
N HIS A 155 0.81 -12.64 14.22
CA HIS A 155 1.63 -13.35 13.25
C HIS A 155 2.81 -12.50 12.81
N PHE A 156 3.92 -13.17 12.49
CA PHE A 156 5.06 -12.50 11.86
C PHE A 156 4.74 -12.25 10.40
N ILE A 157 4.86 -10.99 9.98
CA ILE A 157 4.79 -10.60 8.58
C ILE A 157 6.08 -9.86 8.30
N SER A 158 6.97 -10.52 7.56
CA SER A 158 8.23 -9.93 7.14
C SER A 158 7.98 -8.85 6.09
N ALA A 159 8.95 -7.94 5.97
CA ALA A 159 9.14 -7.23 4.71
C ALA A 159 9.30 -8.26 3.57
N ASP A 160 8.97 -7.83 2.36
CA ASP A 160 9.04 -8.61 1.12
C ASP A 160 8.02 -9.76 1.02
N LYS A 161 7.14 -9.93 2.02
CA LYS A 161 6.09 -10.94 1.95
C LYS A 161 5.05 -10.53 0.89
N PRO A 162 4.72 -11.38 -0.09
CA PRO A 162 3.67 -11.08 -1.05
C PRO A 162 2.29 -11.15 -0.38
N LEU A 163 1.48 -10.13 -0.62
CA LEU A 163 0.07 -10.07 -0.33
C LEU A 163 -0.70 -10.38 -1.63
N PRO A 164 -1.18 -11.63 -1.80
CA PRO A 164 -1.76 -12.10 -3.05
C PRO A 164 -2.97 -11.28 -3.48
N ALA A 165 -3.18 -11.19 -4.79
CA ALA A 165 -4.39 -10.66 -5.39
C ALA A 165 -5.62 -11.43 -4.89
N GLN A 166 -6.67 -10.72 -4.52
CA GLN A 166 -7.90 -11.28 -3.95
C GLN A 166 -7.66 -12.23 -2.76
N GLY A 167 -6.54 -12.05 -2.05
CA GLY A 167 -6.08 -12.97 -1.02
C GLY A 167 -6.20 -12.42 0.38
N LEU A 168 -6.22 -13.34 1.35
CA LEU A 168 -6.25 -13.07 2.77
C LEU A 168 -4.89 -13.36 3.40
N MET A 169 -4.46 -12.49 4.29
CA MET A 169 -3.28 -12.69 5.12
C MET A 169 -3.68 -12.56 6.58
N LEU A 170 -3.56 -13.65 7.33
CA LEU A 170 -3.79 -13.68 8.77
C LEU A 170 -2.75 -12.78 9.47
N ILE A 171 -3.24 -11.75 10.16
CA ILE A 171 -2.44 -10.86 10.99
C ILE A 171 -2.33 -11.41 12.42
N GLY A 172 -3.40 -12.03 12.90
CA GLY A 172 -3.46 -12.54 14.25
C GLY A 172 -4.86 -12.98 14.64
N TRP A 173 -5.01 -13.39 15.89
CA TRP A 173 -6.28 -13.82 16.45
C TRP A 173 -6.34 -13.48 17.94
N PHE A 174 -7.56 -13.35 18.46
CA PHE A 174 -7.83 -12.98 19.85
C PHE A 174 -8.99 -13.82 20.40
N THR A 175 -8.85 -14.38 21.60
CA THR A 175 -9.95 -14.99 22.34
C THR A 175 -10.85 -13.92 22.95
N GLU A 176 -12.02 -14.33 23.46
CA GLU A 176 -12.92 -13.45 24.20
C GLU A 176 -12.22 -12.80 25.42
N GLU A 177 -11.41 -13.57 26.16
CA GLU A 177 -10.62 -13.06 27.29
C GLU A 177 -9.61 -11.98 26.86
N ALA A 178 -8.86 -12.21 25.77
CA ALA A 178 -7.94 -11.20 25.26
C ALA A 178 -8.68 -9.95 24.77
N MET A 179 -9.85 -10.12 24.13
CA MET A 179 -10.68 -9.01 23.68
C MET A 179 -11.37 -8.24 24.81
N ALA A 180 -11.43 -8.78 26.03
CA ALA A 180 -11.90 -8.03 27.19
C ALA A 180 -10.87 -6.98 27.62
N GLU A 181 -9.58 -7.31 27.52
CA GLU A 181 -8.47 -6.41 27.88
C GLU A 181 -7.99 -5.52 26.72
N VAL A 182 -8.14 -5.98 25.48
CA VAL A 182 -7.71 -5.25 24.28
C VAL A 182 -8.91 -4.60 23.60
N ARG A 183 -9.00 -3.28 23.67
CA ARG A 183 -10.09 -2.53 23.04
C ARG A 183 -9.92 -2.47 21.53
N ASP A 184 -8.80 -1.97 21.01
CA ASP A 184 -8.57 -1.85 19.57
C ASP A 184 -7.16 -2.30 19.19
N VAL A 185 -7.01 -2.84 17.98
CA VAL A 185 -5.70 -3.12 17.40
C VAL A 185 -5.63 -2.51 16.02
N HIS A 186 -4.86 -1.45 15.90
CA HIS A 186 -4.59 -0.81 14.62
C HIS A 186 -3.31 -1.38 14.01
N VAL A 187 -3.38 -1.67 12.73
CA VAL A 187 -2.28 -2.17 11.91
C VAL A 187 -2.03 -1.17 10.81
N ARG A 188 -0.84 -0.57 10.82
CA ARG A 188 -0.35 0.26 9.73
C ARG A 188 0.41 -0.64 8.77
N LEU A 189 -0.21 -0.91 7.63
CA LEU A 189 0.37 -1.72 6.59
C LEU A 189 0.88 -0.82 5.45
N ARG A 190 2.16 -0.98 5.12
CA ARG A 190 2.78 -0.37 3.95
C ARG A 190 3.12 -1.46 2.94
N VAL A 191 2.69 -1.26 1.69
CA VAL A 191 2.93 -2.18 0.59
C VAL A 191 3.43 -1.46 -0.65
N THR A 192 4.25 -2.11 -1.45
CA THR A 192 4.62 -1.68 -2.79
C THR A 192 3.83 -2.47 -3.83
N ASP A 193 3.21 -1.77 -4.78
CA ASP A 193 2.51 -2.41 -5.89
C ASP A 193 3.46 -2.84 -7.01
N ARG A 194 2.93 -3.54 -8.02
CA ARG A 194 3.70 -4.03 -9.16
C ARG A 194 4.39 -2.92 -9.98
N VAL A 195 3.89 -1.69 -9.90
CA VAL A 195 4.42 -0.52 -10.61
C VAL A 195 5.48 0.22 -9.78
N GLY A 196 5.71 -0.23 -8.54
CA GLY A 196 6.68 0.29 -7.60
C GLY A 196 6.15 1.47 -6.78
N ASP A 197 4.84 1.76 -6.81
CA ASP A 197 4.25 2.79 -5.96
C ASP A 197 3.98 2.20 -4.56
N THR A 198 4.28 2.98 -3.53
CA THR A 198 4.08 2.57 -2.13
C THR A 198 2.73 3.08 -1.64
N HIS A 199 1.96 2.20 -1.02
CA HIS A 199 0.64 2.47 -0.45
C HIS A 199 0.65 2.15 1.03
N GLU A 200 0.09 3.05 1.82
CA GLU A 200 -0.03 2.87 3.26
C GLU A 200 -1.49 2.97 3.69
N ARG A 201 -1.92 2.01 4.51
CA ARG A 201 -3.26 1.98 5.10
C ARG A 201 -3.17 1.61 6.58
N ILE A 202 -3.90 2.35 7.41
CA ILE A 202 -4.15 2.01 8.80
C ILE A 202 -5.48 1.27 8.85
N ILE A 203 -5.48 0.11 9.52
CA ILE A 203 -6.59 -0.82 9.58
C ILE A 203 -6.83 -1.15 11.04
N ASP A 204 -8.04 -0.90 11.55
CA ASP A 204 -8.47 -1.46 12.82
C ASP A 204 -8.94 -2.89 12.59
N VAL A 205 -8.21 -3.86 13.14
CA VAL A 205 -8.47 -5.28 12.96
C VAL A 205 -9.44 -5.86 13.99
N LEU A 206 -9.86 -5.08 14.98
CA LEU A 206 -10.95 -5.45 15.90
C LEU A 206 -12.24 -4.68 15.61
N LYS A 207 -12.26 -3.90 14.53
CA LYS A 207 -13.44 -3.17 14.10
C LYS A 207 -14.60 -4.12 13.85
N GLY A 208 -15.66 -3.99 14.66
CA GLY A 208 -16.85 -4.82 14.55
C GLY A 208 -16.64 -6.27 15.01
N ALA A 209 -15.60 -6.54 15.79
CA ALA A 209 -15.40 -7.86 16.40
C ALA A 209 -16.56 -8.25 17.29
N ASP A 210 -17.04 -9.49 17.14
CA ASP A 210 -17.95 -10.09 18.11
C ASP A 210 -17.17 -10.40 19.39
N ARG A 211 -17.38 -9.58 20.42
CA ARG A 211 -16.71 -9.72 21.72
C ARG A 211 -17.22 -10.92 22.51
N SER A 212 -18.35 -11.48 22.13
CA SER A 212 -18.98 -12.64 22.78
C SER A 212 -19.03 -13.81 21.80
N LEU A 213 -17.89 -14.47 21.59
CA LEU A 213 -17.73 -15.49 20.56
C LEU A 213 -18.56 -16.75 20.90
N ARG A 214 -19.80 -16.80 20.41
CA ARG A 214 -20.74 -17.91 20.69
C ARG A 214 -20.74 -18.99 19.62
N ARG A 215 -20.34 -18.66 18.40
CA ARG A 215 -20.40 -19.57 17.24
C ARG A 215 -19.30 -19.24 16.25
N VAL A 216 -18.90 -20.27 15.50
CA VAL A 216 -18.02 -20.12 14.34
C VAL A 216 -18.81 -19.47 13.20
N ASP A 217 -18.19 -18.51 12.51
CA ASP A 217 -18.75 -17.95 11.29
C ASP A 217 -18.66 -18.94 10.12
N PRO A 218 -19.57 -18.88 9.13
CA PRO A 218 -19.52 -19.73 7.95
C PRO A 218 -18.13 -19.70 7.29
N PRO A 219 -17.62 -20.82 6.75
CA PRO A 219 -16.33 -20.84 6.06
C PRO A 219 -16.30 -19.84 4.90
N LEU A 220 -15.13 -19.26 4.68
CA LEU A 220 -14.88 -18.43 3.50
C LEU A 220 -14.53 -19.37 2.34
N PHE A 221 -15.55 -19.64 1.51
CA PHE A 221 -15.51 -20.54 0.35
C PHE A 221 -15.38 -22.03 0.68
#